data_AF-A0A520GE26-F1
#
_entry.id   AF-A0A520GE26-F1
#
_cell.length_a   1.000
_cell.length_b   1.000
_cell.length_c   1.000
_cell.angle_alpha   90.00
_cell.angle_beta   90.00
_cell.angle_gamma   90.00
#
_symmetry.space_group_name_H-M   'P 1'
#
loop_
_entity.id
_entity.type
_entity.pdbx_description
1 polymer ?
#
loop_
_entity_poly.entity_id
_entity_poly.type
_entity_poly.pdbx_seq_one_letter_code
_entity_poly.pdbx_strand_id
1 'polypeptide(L)'
;MSSLALPGGPWHPATLTRIAPLTPRISSFFLSMPTAARVAGQHVDVRLTAEDGYVAQRSYSIASAPASASRPGEIELWIERLDDGEVSLFFHDIAR
;
A
#
# COMPACT_ATOMS: atom_id res chain seq x y z
N MET A 1 29.31 6.41 -10.39
CA MET A 1 28.52 7.57 -9.93
C MET A 1 27.18 7.02 -9.46
N SER A 2 27.07 6.65 -8.19
CA SER A 2 25.80 6.17 -7.62
C SER A 2 24.86 7.36 -7.50
N SER A 3 23.82 7.39 -8.34
CA SER A 3 22.68 8.26 -8.14
C SER A 3 21.97 7.78 -6.87
N LEU A 4 22.06 8.57 -5.79
CA LEU A 4 21.17 8.42 -4.65
C LEU A 4 19.76 8.73 -5.16
N ALA A 5 18.91 7.71 -5.30
CA ALA A 5 17.49 7.93 -5.51
C ALA A 5 16.97 8.77 -4.32
N LEU A 6 16.33 9.90 -4.59
CA LEU A 6 15.66 10.67 -3.55
C LEU A 6 14.65 9.76 -2.83
N PRO A 7 14.52 9.82 -1.50
CA PRO A 7 13.45 9.12 -0.81
C PRO A 7 12.10 9.61 -1.37
N GLY A 8 11.26 8.67 -1.79
CA GLY A 8 9.94 8.96 -2.37
C GLY A 8 9.99 9.16 -3.89
N GLY A 9 9.83 8.07 -4.64
CA GLY A 9 9.51 8.14 -6.07
C GLY A 9 8.19 8.87 -6.33
N PRO A 10 7.82 9.14 -7.60
CA PRO A 10 6.59 9.86 -7.89
C PRO A 10 5.37 9.09 -7.37
N TRP A 11 4.29 9.82 -7.07
CA TRP A 11 3.01 9.21 -6.73
C TRP A 11 2.47 8.46 -7.95
N HIS A 12 2.08 7.21 -7.72
CA HIS A 12 1.42 6.40 -8.74
C HIS A 12 0.00 6.07 -8.29
N PRO A 13 -1.01 6.13 -9.18
CA PRO A 13 -2.28 5.51 -8.90
C PRO A 13 -2.09 4.00 -8.71
N ALA A 14 -2.83 3.43 -7.77
CA ALA A 14 -2.86 2.01 -7.50
C ALA A 14 -4.30 1.50 -7.56
N THR A 15 -4.49 0.29 -8.07
CA THR A 15 -5.79 -0.38 -8.14
C THR A 15 -5.82 -1.50 -7.11
N LEU A 16 -6.83 -1.51 -6.24
CA LEU A 16 -7.09 -2.64 -5.36
C LEU A 16 -7.60 -3.82 -6.19
N THR A 17 -6.87 -4.93 -6.19
CA THR A 17 -7.17 -6.12 -6.99
C THR A 17 -7.80 -7.23 -6.16
N ARG A 18 -7.51 -7.28 -4.86
CA ARG A 18 -8.01 -8.31 -3.95
C ARG A 18 -7.92 -7.83 -2.50
N ILE A 19 -8.87 -8.31 -1.69
CA ILE A 19 -8.86 -8.21 -0.23
C ILE A 19 -8.94 -9.65 0.33
N ALA A 20 -8.12 -9.96 1.32
CA ALA A 20 -8.15 -11.24 2.02
C ALA A 20 -8.06 -11.03 3.54
N PRO A 21 -9.11 -11.37 4.33
CA PRO A 21 -9.03 -11.31 5.78
C PRO A 21 -7.94 -12.23 6.34
N LEU A 22 -7.15 -11.74 7.29
CA LEU A 22 -6.15 -12.54 8.02
C LEU A 22 -6.59 -12.80 9.46
N THR A 23 -7.11 -11.77 10.12
CA THR A 23 -7.67 -11.82 11.47
C THR A 23 -8.92 -10.92 11.52
N PRO A 24 -9.67 -10.89 12.64
CA PRO A 24 -10.80 -9.95 12.78
C PRO A 24 -10.42 -8.47 12.63
N ARG A 25 -9.14 -8.12 12.82
CA ARG A 25 -8.66 -6.73 12.69
C ARG A 25 -7.64 -6.53 11.57
N ILE A 26 -7.09 -7.58 10.96
CA ILE A 26 -6.04 -7.43 9.94
C ILE A 26 -6.53 -8.07 8.65
N SER A 27 -6.46 -7.31 7.56
CA SER A 27 -6.72 -7.79 6.21
C SER A 27 -5.52 -7.51 5.32
N SER A 28 -5.32 -8.40 4.36
CA SER A 28 -4.38 -8.23 3.27
C SER A 28 -5.05 -7.53 2.09
N PHE A 29 -4.40 -6.48 1.58
CA PHE A 29 -4.85 -5.67 0.45
C PHE A 29 -3.81 -5.75 -0.66
N PHE A 30 -4.24 -6.22 -1.84
CA PHE A 30 -3.38 -6.39 -3.01
C PHE A 30 -3.57 -5.19 -3.93
N LEU A 31 -2.49 -4.46 -4.20
CA LEU A 31 -2.51 -3.23 -4.98
C LEU A 31 -1.68 -3.41 -6.24
N SER A 32 -2.33 -3.30 -7.40
CA SER A 32 -1.64 -3.22 -8.68
C SER A 32 -1.20 -1.78 -8.97
N MET A 33 0.08 -1.61 -9.28
CA MET A 33 0.68 -0.32 -9.63
C MET A 33 1.97 -0.54 -10.42
N PRO A 34 2.50 0.50 -11.10
CA PRO A 34 3.86 0.47 -11.60
C PRO A 34 4.83 0.30 -10.42
N THR A 35 5.70 -0.71 -10.48
CA THR A 35 6.65 -0.96 -9.39
C THR A 35 8.06 -1.18 -9.90
N ALA A 36 9.03 -0.55 -9.24
CA ALA A 36 10.44 -0.88 -9.40
C ALA A 36 10.77 -2.22 -8.70
N ALA A 37 11.99 -2.71 -8.92
CA ALA A 37 12.53 -3.83 -8.15
C ALA A 37 12.50 -3.50 -6.65
N ARG A 38 11.90 -4.41 -5.86
CA ARG A 38 11.72 -4.25 -4.42
C ARG A 38 12.75 -5.05 -3.64
N VAL A 39 13.21 -4.49 -2.52
CA VAL A 39 14.03 -5.16 -1.51
C VAL A 39 13.18 -5.37 -0.26
N ALA A 40 13.41 -6.49 0.45
CA ALA A 40 12.71 -6.79 1.68
C ALA A 40 12.93 -5.69 2.74
N GLY A 41 11.88 -5.40 3.52
CA GLY A 41 11.91 -4.36 4.55
C GLY A 41 11.54 -2.95 4.07
N GLN A 42 11.26 -2.76 2.79
CA GLN A 42 10.76 -1.48 2.26
C GLN A 42 9.29 -1.24 2.64
N HIS A 43 8.92 0.03 2.72
CA HIS A 43 7.55 0.51 2.86
C HIS A 43 7.11 1.32 1.64
N VAL A 44 5.81 1.59 1.55
CA VAL A 44 5.23 2.60 0.67
C VAL A 44 4.41 3.58 1.51
N ASP A 45 4.30 4.81 1.03
CA ASP A 45 3.27 5.72 1.51
C ASP A 45 2.00 5.51 0.70
N VAL A 46 0.87 5.37 1.38
CA VAL A 46 -0.45 5.37 0.76
C VAL A 46 -1.08 6.72 1.00
N ARG A 47 -1.54 7.33 -0.08
CA ARG A 47 -2.29 8.60 -0.07
C ARG A 47 -3.71 8.36 -0.55
N LEU A 48 -4.67 8.80 0.25
CA LEU A 48 -6.07 8.88 -0.13
C LEU A 48 -6.45 10.34 -0.34
N THR A 49 -7.24 10.61 -1.37
CA THR A 49 -7.72 11.96 -1.70
C THR A 49 -9.23 11.90 -1.89
N ALA A 50 -9.96 12.65 -1.07
CA ALA A 50 -11.42 12.78 -1.17
C ALA A 50 -11.82 13.75 -2.28
N GLU A 51 -13.10 13.74 -2.64
CA GLU A 51 -13.67 14.61 -3.70
C GLU A 51 -13.56 16.10 -3.36
N ASP A 52 -13.59 16.45 -2.07
CA ASP A 52 -13.41 17.82 -1.56
C ASP A 52 -11.93 18.27 -1.51
N GLY A 53 -11.00 17.38 -1.88
CA GLY A 53 -9.57 17.63 -1.87
C GLY A 53 -8.88 17.31 -0.54
N TYR A 54 -9.59 16.78 0.47
CA TYR A 54 -8.95 16.32 1.70
C TYR A 54 -7.97 15.17 1.41
N VAL A 55 -6.80 15.20 2.07
CA VAL A 55 -5.74 14.21 1.87
C VAL A 55 -5.35 13.57 3.20
N ALA A 56 -5.41 12.23 3.22
CA ALA A 56 -4.85 11.42 4.30
C ALA A 56 -3.67 10.58 3.78
N GLN A 57 -2.62 10.42 4.59
CA GLN A 57 -1.44 9.64 4.25
C GLN A 57 -0.94 8.77 5.40
N ARG A 58 -0.55 7.53 5.11
CA ARG A 58 0.13 6.64 6.06
C ARG A 58 1.15 5.75 5.36
N SER A 59 2.25 5.45 6.06
CA SER A 59 3.27 4.52 5.59
C SER A 59 2.91 3.08 5.97
N TYR A 60 3.02 2.15 5.03
CA TYR A 60 2.78 0.72 5.23
C TYR A 60 3.96 -0.10 4.74
N SER A 61 4.38 -1.07 5.55
CA SER A 61 5.35 -2.08 5.13
C SER A 61 4.79 -2.93 3.99
N ILE A 62 5.64 -3.24 3.02
CA ILE A 62 5.28 -4.17 1.94
C ILE A 62 5.35 -5.59 2.50
N ALA A 63 4.21 -6.29 2.49
CA ALA A 63 4.08 -7.66 2.99
C ALA A 63 4.44 -8.73 1.93
N SER A 64 4.34 -8.39 0.64
CA SER A 64 4.68 -9.31 -0.45
C SER A 64 6.19 -9.56 -0.51
N ALA A 65 6.59 -10.76 -0.94
CA ALA A 65 7.99 -11.08 -1.21
C ALA A 65 8.60 -10.14 -2.29
N PRO A 66 9.93 -10.03 -2.35
CA PRO A 66 10.61 -9.31 -3.43
C PRO A 66 10.19 -9.80 -4.82
N ALA A 67 10.34 -8.95 -5.84
CA ALA A 67 9.75 -9.13 -7.17
C ALA A 67 10.11 -10.45 -7.88
N SER A 68 11.21 -11.12 -7.52
CA SER A 68 11.55 -12.46 -8.05
C SER A 68 10.61 -13.58 -7.59
N ALA A 69 9.81 -13.35 -6.54
CA ALA A 69 8.92 -14.32 -5.92
C ALA A 69 7.46 -13.83 -5.84
N SER A 70 7.11 -12.71 -6.48
CA SER A 70 5.77 -12.12 -6.46
C SER A 70 5.32 -11.69 -7.85
N ARG A 71 4.02 -11.47 -8.05
CA ARG A 71 3.50 -10.95 -9.33
C ARG A 71 4.13 -9.59 -9.64
N PRO A 72 4.70 -9.39 -10.86
CA PRO A 72 5.18 -8.09 -11.28
C PRO A 72 4.05 -7.06 -11.23
N GLY A 73 4.34 -5.85 -10.75
CA GLY A 73 3.35 -4.76 -10.71
C GLY A 73 2.23 -4.91 -9.68
N GLU A 74 2.41 -5.79 -8.69
CA GLU A 74 1.50 -5.92 -7.54
C GLU A 74 2.30 -5.86 -6.24
N ILE A 75 1.74 -5.23 -5.21
CA ILE A 75 2.23 -5.28 -3.83
C ILE A 75 1.10 -5.76 -2.91
N GLU A 76 1.49 -6.34 -1.79
CA GLU A 76 0.58 -6.72 -0.72
C GLU A 76 0.84 -5.83 0.50
N LEU A 77 -0.21 -5.28 1.09
CA LEU A 77 -0.17 -4.56 2.35
C LEU A 77 -1.03 -5.29 3.39
N TRP A 78 -0.51 -5.47 4.59
CA TRP A 78 -1.32 -5.91 5.73
C TRP A 78 -1.69 -4.70 6.56
N ILE A 79 -3.00 -4.45 6.67
CA ILE A 79 -3.50 -3.25 7.32
C ILE A 79 -4.36 -3.67 8.50
N GLU A 80 -3.94 -3.29 9.72
CA GLU A 80 -4.77 -3.39 10.90
C GLU A 80 -5.86 -2.30 10.86
N ARG A 81 -7.09 -2.70 11.17
CA ARG A 81 -8.23 -1.81 11.40
C ARG A 81 -8.05 -1.16 12.76
N LEU A 82 -7.88 0.16 12.74
CA LEU A 82 -7.77 0.99 13.93
C LEU A 82 -9.06 1.81 14.03
N ASP A 83 -9.71 1.79 15.20
CA ASP A 83 -11.00 2.46 15.38
C ASP A 83 -10.95 3.99 15.22
N ASP A 84 -9.76 4.58 15.36
CA ASP A 84 -9.46 6.00 15.21
C ASP A 84 -8.61 6.30 13.95
N GLY A 85 -8.36 5.31 13.10
CA GLY A 85 -7.47 5.44 11.95
C GLY A 85 -8.21 5.81 10.65
N GLU A 86 -7.90 6.95 10.06
CA GLU A 86 -8.56 7.39 8.82
C GLU A 86 -8.29 6.46 7.63
N VAL A 87 -7.00 6.20 7.34
CA VAL A 87 -6.60 5.37 6.19
C VAL A 87 -6.96 3.91 6.41
N SER A 88 -6.77 3.39 7.63
CA SER A 88 -7.12 2.00 7.93
C SER A 88 -8.63 1.77 7.86
N LEU A 89 -9.46 2.66 8.40
CA LEU A 89 -10.92 2.55 8.26
C LEU A 89 -11.36 2.63 6.81
N PHE A 90 -10.76 3.50 6.00
CA PHE A 90 -11.08 3.53 4.57
C PHE A 90 -10.85 2.16 3.91
N PHE A 91 -9.71 1.51 4.17
CA PHE A 91 -9.43 0.19 3.61
C PHE A 91 -10.41 -0.89 4.06
N HIS A 92 -10.83 -0.87 5.34
CA HIS A 92 -11.71 -1.91 5.90
C HIS A 92 -13.19 -1.68 5.61
N ASP A 93 -13.64 -0.42 5.60
CA ASP A 93 -15.06 -0.09 5.62
C ASP A 93 -15.56 0.47 4.26
N ILE A 94 -14.66 0.94 3.38
CA ILE A 94 -15.02 1.64 2.13
C ILE A 94 -14.43 0.97 0.87
N ALA A 95 -13.17 0.54 0.90
CA ALA A 95 -12.48 0.00 -0.27
C ALA A 95 -13.11 -1.32 -0.78
N ARG A 96 -13.15 -1.51 -2.11
CA ARG A 96 -13.75 -2.67 -2.78
C ARG A 96 -13.05 -3.03 -4.08
#